data_AF-A0A7W0M3Q6-F1
#
_entry.id   AF-A0A7W0M3Q6-F1
#
_cell.length_a   1.000
_cell.length_b   1.000
_cell.length_c   1.000
_cell.angle_alpha   90.00
_cell.angle_beta   90.00
_cell.angle_gamma   90.00
#
_symmetry.space_group_name_H-M   'P 1'
#
loop_
_entity.id
_entity.type
_entity.pdbx_description
1 polymer ?
#
loop_
_entity_poly.entity_id
_entity_poly.type
_entity_poly.pdbx_seq_one_letter_code
_entity_poly.pdbx_strand_id
1 'polypeptide(L)' 'MDTVLWIIAVILVIAGIVTLVRGQILWGIVLIVAGLLVGPGGVSVFT' A
#
# COMPACT_ATOMS: atom_id res chain seq x y z
N MET A 1 15.76 5.95 -8.15
CA MET A 1 14.75 4.90 -8.42
C MET A 1 13.69 4.81 -7.33
N ASP A 2 13.94 5.35 -6.14
CA ASP A 2 13.14 5.13 -4.92
C ASP A 2 11.84 5.95 -4.84
N THR A 3 11.81 7.13 -5.47
CA THR A 3 10.63 7.99 -5.51
C THR A 3 9.47 7.39 -6.31
N VAL A 4 9.75 6.63 -7.37
CA VAL A 4 8.71 6.01 -8.20
C VAL A 4 8.02 4.87 -7.44
N LEU A 5 8.79 4.03 -6.74
CA LEU A 5 8.25 2.95 -5.91
C LEU A 5 7.44 3.48 -4.73
N TRP A 6 7.89 4.58 -4.11
CA TRP A 6 7.14 5.27 -3.07
C TRP A 6 5.77 5.76 -3.56
N ILE A 7 5.71 6.37 -4.74
CA ILE A 7 4.44 6.85 -5.33
C ILE A 7 3.49 5.68 -5.59
N ILE A 8 4.00 4.58 -6.15
CA ILE A 8 3.20 3.38 -6.43
C ILE A 8 2.64 2.79 -5.12
N ALA A 9 3.44 2.76 -4.07
CA ALA A 9 3.00 2.26 -2.78
C ALA A 9 1.90 3.11 -2.14
N VAL A 10 2.01 4.43 -2.20
CA VAL A 10 0.96 5.35 -1.72
C VAL A 10 -0.36 5.10 -2.45
N ILE A 11 -0.31 4.90 -3.78
CA ILE A 11 -1.49 4.59 -4.60
C ILE A 11 -2.12 3.26 -4.18
N LEU A 12 -1.32 2.22 -3.97
CA LEU A 12 -1.80 0.89 -3.54
C LEU A 12 -2.49 0.94 -2.16
N VAL A 13 -1.91 1.67 -1.20
CA VAL A 13 -2.51 1.84 0.13
C VAL A 13 -3.84 2.59 0.05
N ILE A 14 -3.91 3.68 -0.73
CA ILE A 14 -5.15 4.43 -0.95
C ILE A 14 -6.22 3.55 -1.61
N ALA A 15 -5.84 2.76 -2.62
CA ALA A 15 -6.75 1.82 -3.27
C ALA A 15 -7.28 0.75 -2.29
N GLY A 16 -6.43 0.28 -1.37
CA GLY A 16 -6.83 -0.62 -0.29
C GLY A 16 -7.83 0.01 0.69
N ILE A 17 -7.63 1.26 1.08
CA ILE A 17 -8.57 1.99 1.94
C ILE A 17 -9.93 2.19 1.21
N VAL A 18 -9.89 2.59 -0.06
CA VAL A 18 -11.13 2.79 -0.86
C VAL A 18 -11.92 1.49 -1.03
N THR A 19 -11.23 0.36 -1.21
CA THR A 19 -11.90 -0.95 -1.34
C THR A 19 -12.50 -1.43 -0.01
N LEU A 20 -11.86 -1.13 1.14
CA LEU A 20 -12.47 -1.34 2.46
C LEU A 20 -13.76 -0.52 2.64
N VAL A 21 -13.74 0.76 2.26
CA VAL A 21 -14.91 1.65 2.35
C VAL A 21 -16.06 1.17 1.46
N ARG A 22 -15.75 0.51 0.33
CA ARG A 22 -16.74 -0.12 -0.56
C ARG A 22 -17.32 -1.45 -0.03
N GLY A 23 -16.93 -1.88 1.17
CA GLY A 23 -17.38 -3.15 1.77
C GLY A 23 -16.64 -4.39 1.27
N GLN A 24 -15.63 -4.23 0.42
CA GLN A 24 -14.79 -5.34 -0.06
C GLN A 24 -13.64 -5.58 0.91
N ILE A 25 -13.98 -6.02 2.12
CA ILE A 25 -13.05 -6.12 3.25
C ILE A 25 -11.82 -6.97 2.90
N LEU A 26 -12.02 -8.14 2.29
CA LEU A 26 -10.93 -9.07 1.95
C LEU A 26 -9.93 -8.45 0.95
N TRP A 27 -10.44 -7.83 -0.12
CA TRP A 27 -9.60 -7.20 -1.15
C TRP A 27 -8.90 -5.94 -0.63
N GLY A 28 -9.56 -5.16 0.22
CA GLY A 28 -8.94 -4.00 0.83
C GLY A 28 -7.77 -4.35 1.75
N ILE A 29 -7.91 -5.40 2.56
CA ILE A 29 -6.79 -5.90 3.37
C ILE A 29 -5.63 -6.36 2.48
N VAL A 30 -5.90 -7.15 1.44
CA VAL A 30 -4.87 -7.63 0.51
C VAL A 30 -4.13 -6.47 -0.16
N LEU A 31 -4.85 -5.44 -0.61
CA LEU A 31 -4.24 -4.26 -1.25
C LEU A 31 -3.43 -3.42 -0.27
N ILE A 32 -3.86 -3.27 0.98
CA ILE A 32 -3.09 -2.57 2.02
C ILE A 32 -1.79 -3.32 2.33
N VAL A 33 -1.85 -4.64 2.50
CA VAL A 33 -0.66 -5.46 2.74
C VAL A 33 0.29 -5.40 1.54
N ALA A 34 -0.22 -5.52 0.32
CA ALA A 34 0.58 -5.36 -0.89
C ALA A 34 1.22 -3.98 -0.98
N GLY A 35 0.49 -2.90 -0.65
CA GLY A 35 1.01 -1.53 -0.62
C GLY A 35 2.10 -1.33 0.44
N LEU A 36 1.97 -1.98 1.61
CA LEU A 36 2.98 -1.93 2.68
C LEU A 36 4.25 -2.71 2.33
N LEU A 37 4.09 -3.82 1.60
CA LEU A 37 5.22 -4.64 1.09
C LEU A 37 5.95 -3.97 -0.06
N VAL A 38 5.25 -3.20 -0.90
CA VAL A 38 5.82 -2.45 -2.03
C VAL A 38 6.40 -1.09 -1.60
N GLY A 39 5.90 -0.52 -0.49
CA GLY A 39 6.26 0.83 -0.05
C GLY A 39 7.41 0.93 0.94
N PRO A 40 8.13 2.07 0.97
CA PRO A 40 9.10 2.40 2.03
C PRO A 40 8.47 2.72 3.40
N GLY A 41 7.23 2.28 3.67
CA GLY A 41 6.34 2.86 4.67
C GLY A 41 6.17 2.08 5.98
N GLY A 42 7.16 1.32 6.45
CA GLY A 42 7.00 0.66 7.76
C GLY A 42 8.03 -0.37 8.21
N VAL A 43 9.01 -0.73 7.38
CA VAL A 43 10.30 -1.24 7.86
C VAL A 43 11.36 -0.45 7.14
N SER A 44 11.92 0.54 7.83
CA SER A 44 13.08 1.31 7.37
C SER A 44 14.31 0.40 7.30
N VAL A 45 14.32 -0.60 6.41
CA VAL A 45 15.44 -1.53 6.15
C VAL A 45 16.53 -0.86 5.31
N PHE A 46 16.41 0.44 5.04
CA PHE A 46 17.41 1.22 4.34
C PHE A 46 17.83 2.42 5.20
N THR A 47 18.70 2.14 6.17
CA THR A 47 19.85 3.02 6.46
C THR A 47 20.97 2.62 5.50
#